data_AF-A0A2E5JLD2-F1
#
_entry.id   AF-A0A2E5JLD2-F1
#
_cell.length_a   1.000
_cell.length_b   1.000
_cell.length_c   1.000
_cell.angle_alpha   90.00
_cell.angle_beta   90.00
_cell.angle_gamma   90.00
#
_symmetry.space_group_name_H-M   'P 1'
#
loop_
_entity.id
_entity.type
_entity.pdbx_description
1 polymer ?
#
loop_
_entity_poly.entity_id
_entity_poly.type
_entity_poly.pdbx_seq_one_letter_code
_entity_poly.pdbx_strand_id
1 'polypeptide(L)'
;MATKKSNGVDQNTMRIWDSVQKTDPDFTKPLTQFGGKFTTVQTMYNCRRATELWGPVGQGWGTTVHSAETINGEQLDDKGTRSMLFVVMLSVWWRDEKDEVHDGIKQYGSALLLKKDRRGIVFDDEAPKKAMTDALGKSLSYFGFSADIYLGLWDDNKYIATIKQEKIEERKVESALKFQILLKEYKEKVKSATDVDALEEIWRASSFVRKECGQTFRDDMEGLFKSRKAEIKSQEKVATK
;
A
#
# COMPACT_ATOMS: atom_id res chain seq x y z
N MET A 1 -4.03 -48.74 2.15
CA MET A 1 -3.53 -47.42 2.60
C MET A 1 -3.54 -46.48 1.41
N ALA A 2 -4.52 -45.59 1.34
CA ALA A 2 -4.61 -44.60 0.26
C ALA A 2 -3.68 -43.43 0.61
N THR A 3 -2.61 -43.27 -0.16
CA THR A 3 -1.71 -42.13 -0.10
C THR A 3 -2.48 -40.88 -0.53
N LYS A 4 -2.67 -39.94 0.41
CA LYS A 4 -3.13 -38.58 0.12
C LYS A 4 -2.16 -37.95 -0.90
N LYS A 5 -2.60 -37.80 -2.14
CA LYS A 5 -1.98 -36.85 -3.07
C LYS A 5 -2.12 -35.46 -2.45
N SER A 6 -1.00 -34.82 -2.11
CA SER A 6 -0.98 -33.38 -1.93
C SER A 6 -1.31 -32.77 -3.29
N ASN A 7 -2.52 -32.23 -3.44
CA ASN A 7 -2.89 -31.47 -4.61
C ASN A 7 -2.00 -30.22 -4.64
N GLY A 8 -0.89 -30.30 -5.37
CA GLY A 8 -0.10 -29.14 -5.72
C GLY A 8 -0.99 -28.23 -6.56
N VAL A 9 -1.49 -27.17 -5.94
CA VAL A 9 -2.08 -26.06 -6.68
C VAL A 9 -0.97 -25.58 -7.62
N ASP A 10 -1.24 -25.61 -8.93
CA ASP A 10 -0.31 -25.07 -9.92
C ASP A 10 0.01 -23.62 -9.49
N GLN A 11 1.29 -23.34 -9.20
CA GLN A 11 1.77 -22.05 -8.69
C GLN A 11 1.33 -20.88 -9.57
N ASN A 12 0.98 -21.16 -10.83
CA ASN A 12 0.47 -20.17 -11.77
C ASN A 12 -0.96 -19.69 -11.46
N THR A 13 -1.83 -20.56 -10.95
CA THR A 13 -3.26 -20.23 -10.72
C THR A 13 -3.48 -19.30 -9.53
N MET A 14 -2.65 -19.42 -8.49
CA MET A 14 -2.74 -18.60 -7.27
C MET A 14 -1.85 -17.35 -7.31
N ARG A 15 -1.14 -17.09 -8.40
CA ARG A 15 -0.10 -16.04 -8.47
C ARG A 15 -0.58 -14.67 -7.99
N ILE A 16 -1.79 -14.26 -8.40
CA ILE A 16 -2.37 -12.97 -8.03
C ILE A 16 -2.73 -13.01 -6.55
N TRP A 17 -3.57 -13.97 -6.16
CA TRP A 17 -4.07 -14.11 -4.80
C TRP A 17 -2.95 -14.15 -3.77
N ASP A 18 -1.93 -14.99 -3.99
CA ASP A 18 -0.84 -15.16 -3.05
C ASP A 18 0.01 -13.90 -2.89
N SER A 19 0.13 -13.09 -3.94
CA SER A 19 0.84 -11.80 -3.91
C SER A 19 0.08 -10.71 -3.15
N VAL A 20 -1.26 -10.77 -3.11
CA VAL A 20 -2.11 -9.70 -2.54
C VAL A 20 -2.85 -10.05 -1.24
N GLN A 21 -2.81 -11.31 -0.78
CA GLN A 21 -3.62 -11.77 0.36
C GLN A 21 -3.25 -11.20 1.73
N LYS A 22 -1.96 -11.00 2.02
CA LYS A 22 -1.52 -10.49 3.33
C LYS A 22 -1.79 -8.99 3.44
N THR A 23 -2.38 -8.54 4.54
CA THR A 23 -2.68 -7.13 4.81
C THR A 23 -1.63 -6.49 5.68
N ASP A 24 -1.23 -5.28 5.34
CA ASP A 24 -0.40 -4.45 6.20
C ASP A 24 -1.22 -3.88 7.37
N PRO A 25 -0.82 -4.15 8.64
CA PRO A 25 -1.52 -3.67 9.83
C PRO A 25 -1.75 -2.16 9.89
N ASP A 26 -0.86 -1.36 9.29
CA ASP A 26 -0.95 0.11 9.33
C ASP A 26 -2.15 0.63 8.50
N PHE A 27 -2.73 -0.20 7.63
CA PHE A 27 -3.89 0.14 6.79
C PHE A 27 -5.20 -0.51 7.24
N THR A 28 -5.19 -1.13 8.43
CA THR A 28 -6.39 -1.73 9.05
C THR A 28 -7.02 -0.79 10.07
N LYS A 29 -8.32 -0.92 10.28
CA LYS A 29 -9.07 -0.20 11.31
C LYS A 29 -10.01 -1.14 12.06
N PRO A 30 -10.03 -1.11 13.40
CA PRO A 30 -11.04 -1.83 14.17
C PRO A 30 -12.41 -1.19 13.92
N LEU A 31 -13.41 -2.02 13.70
CA LEU A 31 -14.80 -1.62 13.54
C LEU A 31 -15.64 -2.36 14.57
N THR A 32 -16.40 -1.63 15.39
CA THR A 32 -17.40 -2.22 16.27
C THR A 32 -18.77 -2.01 15.64
N GLN A 33 -19.41 -3.09 15.18
CA GLN A 33 -20.72 -3.03 14.55
C GLN A 33 -21.53 -4.27 14.93
N PHE A 34 -22.86 -4.14 15.06
CA PHE A 34 -23.77 -5.26 15.39
C PHE A 34 -23.38 -6.06 16.66
N GLY A 35 -22.70 -5.43 17.63
CA GLY A 35 -22.23 -6.09 18.84
C GLY A 35 -20.95 -6.93 18.66
N GLY A 36 -20.40 -7.01 17.45
CA GLY A 36 -19.13 -7.65 17.14
C GLY A 36 -17.98 -6.65 16.95
N LYS A 37 -16.74 -7.15 17.09
CA LYS A 37 -15.51 -6.45 16.69
C LYS A 37 -15.02 -7.07 15.39
N PHE A 38 -14.86 -6.25 14.37
CA PHE A 38 -14.39 -6.63 13.05
C PHE A 38 -13.14 -5.84 12.70
N THR A 39 -12.31 -6.38 11.82
CA THR A 39 -11.21 -5.64 11.20
C THR A 39 -11.64 -5.21 9.80
N THR A 40 -11.42 -3.93 9.49
CA THR A 40 -11.66 -3.38 8.15
C THR A 40 -10.34 -2.93 7.53
N VAL A 41 -10.26 -3.01 6.20
CA VAL A 41 -9.13 -2.48 5.42
C VAL A 41 -9.58 -1.28 4.61
N GLN A 42 -8.68 -0.31 4.44
CA GLN A 42 -8.94 0.87 3.62
C GLN A 42 -8.92 0.50 2.13
N THR A 43 -10.00 0.75 1.39
CA THR A 43 -10.05 0.46 -0.06
C THR A 43 -8.92 1.11 -0.86
N MET A 44 -8.49 2.32 -0.48
CA MET A 44 -7.37 3.02 -1.13
C MET A 44 -6.03 2.28 -0.98
N TYR A 45 -5.83 1.52 0.10
CA TYR A 45 -4.67 0.64 0.24
C TYR A 45 -4.69 -0.46 -0.82
N ASN A 46 -5.84 -1.10 -1.03
CA ASN A 46 -6.00 -2.10 -2.09
C ASN A 46 -5.84 -1.49 -3.49
N CYS A 47 -6.26 -0.25 -3.71
CA CYS A 47 -6.02 0.46 -4.97
C CYS A 47 -4.53 0.71 -5.23
N ARG A 48 -3.76 1.06 -4.18
CA ARG A 48 -2.30 1.19 -4.27
C ARG A 48 -1.67 -0.14 -4.66
N ARG A 49 -2.06 -1.22 -4.00
CA ARG A 49 -1.54 -2.57 -4.30
C ARG A 49 -1.94 -3.07 -5.69
N ALA A 50 -3.15 -2.74 -6.14
CA ALA A 50 -3.57 -3.04 -7.52
C ALA A 50 -2.68 -2.31 -8.52
N THR A 51 -2.27 -1.08 -8.19
CA THR A 51 -1.31 -0.31 -8.99
C THR A 51 0.10 -0.90 -8.96
N GLU A 52 0.55 -1.40 -7.80
CA GLU A 52 1.83 -2.13 -7.68
C GLU A 52 1.84 -3.42 -8.50
N LEU A 53 0.70 -4.13 -8.55
CA LEU A 53 0.57 -5.42 -9.24
C LEU A 53 0.37 -5.27 -10.76
N TRP A 54 -0.59 -4.45 -11.17
CA TRP A 54 -1.03 -4.36 -12.57
C TRP A 54 -0.53 -3.11 -13.29
N GLY A 55 0.06 -2.14 -12.58
CA GLY A 55 0.50 -0.86 -13.14
C GLY A 55 -0.51 0.27 -12.96
N PRO A 56 -0.27 1.46 -13.55
CA PRO A 56 -1.10 2.65 -13.34
C PRO A 56 -2.60 2.43 -13.63
N VAL A 57 -3.47 2.97 -12.79
CA VAL A 57 -4.92 2.96 -13.03
C VAL A 57 -5.25 3.68 -14.35
N GLY A 58 -6.19 3.13 -15.11
CA GLY A 58 -6.52 3.55 -16.48
C GLY A 58 -5.59 3.02 -17.56
N GLN A 59 -4.44 2.44 -17.18
CA GLN A 59 -3.52 1.76 -18.10
C GLN A 59 -3.54 0.26 -17.84
N GLY A 60 -3.01 -0.15 -16.69
CA GLY A 60 -2.86 -1.56 -16.31
C GLY A 60 -4.12 -2.18 -15.68
N TRP A 61 -4.94 -1.36 -15.02
CA TRP A 61 -6.21 -1.79 -14.45
C TRP A 61 -7.18 -0.62 -14.30
N GLY A 62 -8.45 -0.91 -14.04
CA GLY A 62 -9.45 0.11 -13.78
C GLY A 62 -10.78 -0.48 -13.36
N THR A 63 -11.84 0.31 -13.47
CA THR A 63 -13.21 -0.14 -13.18
C THR A 63 -14.12 0.06 -14.37
N THR A 64 -15.10 -0.81 -14.50
CA THR A 64 -16.25 -0.66 -15.39
C THR A 64 -17.50 -0.51 -14.54
N VAL A 65 -18.18 0.62 -14.63
CA VAL A 65 -19.48 0.81 -13.98
C VAL A 65 -20.56 0.23 -14.89
N HIS A 66 -21.28 -0.76 -14.40
CA HIS A 66 -22.34 -1.46 -15.16
C HIS A 66 -23.72 -0.87 -14.89
N SER A 67 -23.98 -0.42 -13.67
CA SER A 67 -25.22 0.29 -13.33
C SER A 67 -25.01 1.19 -12.11
N ALA A 68 -25.79 2.26 -12.04
CA ALA A 68 -25.91 3.13 -10.87
C ALA A 68 -27.38 3.54 -10.74
N GLU A 69 -28.01 3.14 -9.64
CA GLU A 69 -29.46 3.29 -9.46
C GLU A 69 -29.81 3.66 -8.02
N THR A 70 -31.01 4.21 -7.84
CA THR A 70 -31.57 4.48 -6.52
C THR A 70 -32.76 3.57 -6.29
N ILE A 71 -32.75 2.85 -5.16
CA ILE A 71 -33.80 1.92 -4.76
C ILE A 71 -34.58 2.53 -3.58
N ASN A 72 -35.90 2.59 -3.71
CA ASN A 72 -36.79 3.03 -2.63
C ASN A 72 -36.95 1.95 -1.56
N GLY A 73 -36.68 2.31 -0.31
CA GLY A 73 -36.84 1.47 0.86
C GLY A 73 -38.12 1.73 1.64
N GLU A 74 -38.08 1.56 2.96
CA GLU A 74 -39.20 1.77 3.87
C GLU A 74 -39.64 3.25 3.95
N GLN A 75 -40.89 3.46 4.37
CA GLN A 75 -41.42 4.79 4.66
C GLN A 75 -40.82 5.37 5.94
N LEU A 76 -40.40 6.63 5.90
CA LEU A 76 -39.70 7.34 6.97
C LEU A 76 -40.63 8.25 7.79
N ASP A 77 -41.74 8.71 7.23
CA ASP A 77 -42.69 9.62 7.87
C ASP A 77 -44.13 9.40 7.39
N ASP A 78 -45.08 10.02 8.07
CA ASP A 78 -46.52 9.92 7.74
C ASP A 78 -46.90 10.63 6.43
N LYS A 79 -45.95 11.35 5.83
CA LYS A 79 -46.12 12.04 4.54
C LYS A 79 -45.78 11.16 3.35
N GLY A 80 -45.31 9.93 3.59
CA GLY A 80 -44.95 8.98 2.54
C GLY A 80 -43.52 9.13 2.02
N THR A 81 -42.66 9.91 2.68
CA THR A 81 -41.24 9.98 2.32
C THR A 81 -40.61 8.61 2.50
N ARG A 82 -39.94 8.08 1.48
CA ARG A 82 -39.30 6.76 1.54
C ARG A 82 -37.79 6.90 1.68
N SER A 83 -37.16 6.00 2.42
CA SER A 83 -35.71 5.85 2.41
C SER A 83 -35.24 5.54 1.01
N MET A 84 -34.02 5.93 0.70
CA MET A 84 -33.41 5.70 -0.60
C MET A 84 -32.03 5.11 -0.41
N LEU A 85 -31.77 4.00 -1.09
CA LEU A 85 -30.46 3.37 -1.17
C LEU A 85 -29.87 3.69 -2.55
N PHE A 86 -28.66 4.25 -2.59
CA PHE A 86 -27.89 4.34 -3.82
C PHE A 86 -27.10 3.05 -3.99
N VAL A 87 -27.26 2.38 -5.14
CA VAL A 87 -26.62 1.11 -5.46
C VAL A 87 -25.83 1.28 -6.75
N VAL A 88 -24.59 0.79 -6.73
CA VAL A 88 -23.75 0.73 -7.91
C VAL A 88 -23.25 -0.68 -8.14
N MET A 89 -23.29 -1.13 -9.38
CA MET A 89 -22.65 -2.37 -9.81
C MET A 89 -21.42 -2.03 -10.64
N LEU A 90 -20.25 -2.53 -10.23
CA LEU A 90 -19.01 -2.35 -10.98
C LEU A 90 -18.21 -3.65 -11.05
N SER A 91 -17.30 -3.74 -12.01
CA SER A 91 -16.23 -4.73 -12.04
C SER A 91 -14.87 -4.04 -12.10
N VAL A 92 -13.82 -4.75 -11.73
CA VAL A 92 -12.43 -4.33 -11.92
C VAL A 92 -11.86 -5.09 -13.12
N TRP A 93 -11.36 -4.36 -14.10
CA TRP A 93 -10.63 -4.93 -15.24
C TRP A 93 -9.13 -4.74 -15.04
N TRP A 94 -8.32 -5.62 -15.62
CA TRP A 94 -6.85 -5.56 -15.58
C TRP A 94 -6.22 -6.10 -16.87
N ARG A 95 -4.95 -5.77 -17.09
CA ARG A 95 -4.13 -6.31 -18.18
C ARG A 95 -3.17 -7.35 -17.64
N ASP A 96 -3.00 -8.44 -18.36
CA ASP A 96 -1.97 -9.42 -18.06
C ASP A 96 -0.62 -9.08 -18.72
N GLU A 97 0.36 -9.97 -18.55
CA GLU A 97 1.72 -9.80 -19.08
C GLU A 97 1.79 -9.79 -20.62
N LYS A 98 0.72 -10.23 -21.29
CA LYS A 98 0.59 -10.20 -22.76
C LYS A 98 -0.23 -9.01 -23.25
N ASP A 99 -0.56 -8.07 -22.35
CA ASP A 99 -1.40 -6.90 -22.63
C ASP A 99 -2.87 -7.26 -22.97
N GLU A 100 -3.31 -8.48 -22.64
CA GLU A 100 -4.71 -8.88 -22.80
C GLU A 100 -5.56 -8.31 -21.66
N VAL A 101 -6.71 -7.71 -22.00
CA VAL A 101 -7.65 -7.13 -21.03
C VAL A 101 -8.60 -8.21 -20.53
N HIS A 102 -8.62 -8.38 -19.22
CA HIS A 102 -9.53 -9.25 -18.49
C HIS A 102 -10.48 -8.41 -17.65
N ASP A 103 -11.70 -8.90 -17.43
CA ASP A 103 -12.69 -8.25 -16.58
C ASP A 103 -13.09 -9.15 -15.41
N GLY A 104 -13.23 -8.53 -14.24
CA GLY A 104 -13.56 -9.19 -13.00
C GLY A 104 -15.05 -9.48 -12.88
N ILE A 105 -15.41 -10.20 -11.82
CA ILE A 105 -16.82 -10.42 -11.51
C ILE A 105 -17.48 -9.10 -11.09
N LYS A 106 -18.76 -8.94 -11.42
CA LYS A 106 -19.55 -7.76 -11.05
C LYS A 106 -19.88 -7.80 -9.57
N GLN A 107 -19.62 -6.69 -8.89
CA GLN A 107 -19.91 -6.53 -7.47
C GLN A 107 -20.76 -5.30 -7.22
N TYR A 108 -21.59 -5.40 -6.18
CA TYR A 108 -22.46 -4.34 -5.74
C TYR A 108 -21.86 -3.61 -4.55
N GLY A 109 -21.96 -2.28 -4.61
CA GLY A 109 -21.78 -1.42 -3.45
C GLY A 109 -23.00 -0.57 -3.24
N SER A 110 -23.25 -0.22 -1.98
CA SER A 110 -24.45 0.55 -1.64
C SER A 110 -24.24 1.48 -0.47
N ALA A 111 -25.02 2.55 -0.43
CA ALA A 111 -25.08 3.47 0.70
C ALA A 111 -26.47 4.12 0.81
N LEU A 112 -26.93 4.34 2.03
CA LEU A 112 -28.18 5.06 2.27
C LEU A 112 -28.05 6.52 1.82
N LEU A 113 -28.78 6.87 0.77
CA LEU A 113 -28.88 8.23 0.20
C LEU A 113 -29.89 9.08 0.97
N LEU A 114 -31.03 8.50 1.36
CA LEU A 114 -32.02 9.13 2.21
C LEU A 114 -32.37 8.20 3.36
N LYS A 115 -32.19 8.67 4.60
CA LYS A 115 -32.44 7.88 5.82
C LYS A 115 -33.04 8.77 6.91
N LYS A 116 -33.59 8.15 7.95
CA LYS A 116 -34.03 8.85 9.15
C LYS A 116 -33.06 8.59 10.29
N ASP A 117 -32.65 9.65 10.97
CA ASP A 117 -31.88 9.58 12.21
C ASP A 117 -32.61 10.30 13.36
N ARG A 118 -31.92 10.52 14.49
CA ARG A 118 -32.51 11.20 15.67
C ARG A 118 -32.90 12.66 15.41
N ARG A 119 -32.34 13.31 14.38
CA ARG A 119 -32.54 14.72 14.03
C ARG A 119 -33.59 14.91 12.93
N GLY A 120 -33.91 13.85 12.19
CA GLY A 120 -34.96 13.85 11.16
C GLY A 120 -34.56 13.05 9.93
N ILE A 121 -35.16 13.40 8.80
CA ILE A 121 -34.79 12.82 7.50
C ILE A 121 -33.53 13.52 7.00
N VAL A 122 -32.52 12.72 6.67
CA VAL A 122 -31.19 13.17 6.25
C VAL A 122 -30.90 12.66 4.85
N PHE A 123 -30.47 13.59 3.99
CA PHE A 123 -29.90 13.30 2.69
C PHE A 123 -28.37 13.22 2.81
N ASP A 124 -27.78 12.16 2.28
CA ASP A 124 -26.33 11.88 2.32
C ASP A 124 -25.78 11.99 0.89
N ASP A 125 -25.33 13.17 0.50
CA ASP A 125 -24.77 13.47 -0.82
C ASP A 125 -23.45 12.71 -1.10
N GLU A 126 -22.81 12.18 -0.06
CA GLU A 126 -21.64 11.30 -0.14
C GLU A 126 -22.01 9.83 -0.42
N ALA A 127 -23.31 9.46 -0.42
CA ALA A 127 -23.75 8.09 -0.64
C ALA A 127 -23.24 7.49 -1.98
N PRO A 128 -23.25 8.19 -3.12
CA PRO A 128 -22.69 7.65 -4.37
C PRO A 128 -21.21 7.31 -4.26
N LYS A 129 -20.41 8.15 -3.59
CA LYS A 129 -18.97 7.91 -3.38
C LYS A 129 -18.72 6.73 -2.45
N LYS A 130 -19.52 6.61 -1.38
CA LYS A 130 -19.48 5.47 -0.45
C LYS A 130 -19.83 4.17 -1.16
N ALA A 131 -20.88 4.16 -1.97
CA ALA A 131 -21.29 2.99 -2.76
C ALA A 131 -20.21 2.57 -3.77
N MET A 132 -19.60 3.53 -4.48
CA MET A 132 -18.47 3.27 -5.38
C MET A 132 -17.28 2.64 -4.65
N THR A 133 -16.93 3.19 -3.48
CA THR A 133 -15.81 2.69 -2.67
C THR A 133 -16.06 1.29 -2.14
N ASP A 134 -17.30 1.01 -1.72
CA ASP A 134 -17.73 -0.32 -1.25
C ASP A 134 -17.68 -1.36 -2.39
N ALA A 135 -18.24 -1.03 -3.56
CA ALA A 135 -18.23 -1.91 -4.73
C ALA A 135 -16.80 -2.21 -5.23
N LEU A 136 -15.93 -1.20 -5.23
CA LEU A 136 -14.51 -1.34 -5.58
C LEU A 136 -13.76 -2.21 -4.58
N GLY A 137 -13.94 -1.97 -3.28
CA GLY A 137 -13.33 -2.77 -2.22
C GLY A 137 -13.71 -4.25 -2.34
N LYS A 138 -15.00 -4.53 -2.52
CA LYS A 138 -15.51 -5.88 -2.76
C LYS A 138 -14.94 -6.50 -4.02
N SER A 139 -14.94 -5.77 -5.14
CA SER A 139 -14.36 -6.27 -6.41
C SER A 139 -12.92 -6.71 -6.24
N LEU A 140 -12.10 -5.88 -5.59
CA LEU A 140 -10.69 -6.20 -5.31
C LEU A 140 -10.55 -7.41 -4.37
N SER A 141 -11.42 -7.59 -3.37
CA SER A 141 -11.31 -8.74 -2.45
C SER A 141 -11.42 -10.10 -3.17
N TYR A 142 -12.15 -10.18 -4.30
CA TYR A 142 -12.25 -11.43 -5.07
C TYR A 142 -10.97 -11.79 -5.83
N PHE A 143 -10.08 -10.83 -6.05
CA PHE A 143 -8.72 -11.09 -6.55
C PHE A 143 -7.75 -11.51 -5.42
N GLY A 144 -8.21 -11.47 -4.18
CA GLY A 144 -7.41 -11.82 -3.01
C GLY A 144 -6.84 -10.62 -2.28
N PHE A 145 -7.12 -9.37 -2.67
CA PHE A 145 -6.59 -8.21 -1.95
C PHE A 145 -7.08 -8.20 -0.51
N SER A 146 -6.14 -8.28 0.44
CA SER A 146 -6.45 -8.34 1.87
C SER A 146 -7.35 -9.51 2.27
N ALA A 147 -7.24 -10.62 1.55
CA ALA A 147 -8.04 -11.82 1.80
C ALA A 147 -7.88 -12.38 3.22
N ASP A 148 -6.73 -12.21 3.86
CA ASP A 148 -6.49 -12.63 5.23
C ASP A 148 -7.51 -12.07 6.24
N ILE A 149 -8.01 -10.84 6.04
CA ILE A 149 -9.09 -10.26 6.84
C ILE A 149 -10.39 -11.02 6.61
N TYR A 150 -10.77 -11.22 5.35
CA TYR A 150 -12.03 -11.87 4.97
C TYR A 150 -12.05 -13.37 5.30
N LEU A 151 -10.87 -13.99 5.39
CA LEU A 151 -10.67 -15.37 5.83
C LEU A 151 -10.62 -15.52 7.36
N GLY A 152 -10.77 -14.44 8.12
CA GLY A 152 -10.83 -14.45 9.60
C GLY A 152 -9.48 -14.65 10.29
N LEU A 153 -8.35 -14.56 9.56
CA LEU A 153 -7.01 -14.70 10.17
C LEU A 153 -6.70 -13.58 11.17
N TRP A 154 -7.35 -12.43 10.98
CA TRP A 154 -7.23 -11.26 11.85
C TRP A 154 -7.97 -11.39 13.19
N ASP A 155 -8.67 -12.50 13.43
CA ASP A 155 -9.24 -12.78 14.75
C ASP A 155 -8.19 -13.45 15.69
N ASP A 156 -7.07 -13.93 15.14
CA ASP A 156 -5.95 -14.51 15.90
C ASP A 156 -4.87 -13.46 16.22
N ASN A 157 -4.72 -13.15 17.51
CA ASN A 157 -3.68 -12.24 17.99
C ASN A 157 -2.25 -12.71 17.66
N LYS A 158 -2.00 -14.03 17.57
CA LYS A 158 -0.69 -14.56 17.17
C LYS A 158 -0.40 -14.30 15.70
N TYR A 159 -1.41 -14.43 14.85
CA TYR A 159 -1.31 -14.08 13.43
C TYR A 159 -0.96 -12.60 13.27
N ILE A 160 -1.71 -11.71 13.93
CA ILE A 160 -1.46 -10.26 13.88
C ILE A 160 -0.04 -9.93 14.38
N ALA A 161 0.39 -10.54 15.49
CA ALA A 161 1.73 -10.32 16.03
C ALA A 161 2.82 -10.75 15.04
N THR A 162 2.61 -11.87 14.35
CA THR A 162 3.54 -12.37 13.32
C THR A 162 3.65 -11.41 12.15
N ILE A 163 2.52 -10.96 11.58
CA ILE A 163 2.50 -10.01 10.46
C ILE A 163 3.17 -8.68 10.85
N LYS A 164 2.91 -8.18 12.07
CA LYS A 164 3.57 -6.97 12.58
C LYS A 164 5.09 -7.14 12.66
N GLN A 165 5.55 -8.31 13.11
CA GLN A 165 6.98 -8.61 13.20
C GLN A 165 7.62 -8.74 11.81
N GLU A 166 6.97 -9.43 10.87
CA GLU A 166 7.41 -9.51 9.47
C GLU A 166 7.57 -8.11 8.87
N LYS A 167 6.59 -7.22 9.06
CA LYS A 167 6.66 -5.83 8.57
C LYS A 167 7.77 -4.99 9.20
N ILE A 168 8.06 -5.21 10.48
CA ILE A 168 9.20 -4.55 11.13
C ILE A 168 10.51 -5.01 10.50
N GLU A 169 10.64 -6.31 10.23
CA GLU A 169 11.85 -6.87 9.65
C GLU A 169 12.04 -6.43 8.18
N GLU A 170 10.96 -6.44 7.37
CA GLU A 170 10.96 -5.90 6.01
C GLU A 170 11.46 -4.45 5.97
N ARG A 171 10.94 -3.59 6.85
CA ARG A 171 11.36 -2.18 6.95
C ARG A 171 12.83 -2.02 7.35
N LYS A 172 13.35 -2.88 8.22
CA LYS A 172 14.77 -2.88 8.60
C LYS A 172 15.64 -3.28 7.41
N VAL A 173 15.26 -4.33 6.69
CA VAL A 173 15.97 -4.78 5.49
C VAL A 173 15.98 -3.69 4.42
N GLU A 174 14.83 -3.07 4.16
CA GLU A 174 14.71 -1.94 3.22
C GLU A 174 15.59 -0.75 3.64
N SER A 175 15.56 -0.39 4.93
CA SER A 175 16.39 0.69 5.47
C SER A 175 17.89 0.38 5.35
N ALA A 176 18.29 -0.87 5.62
CA ALA A 176 19.67 -1.31 5.48
C ALA A 176 20.13 -1.31 4.01
N LEU A 177 19.27 -1.72 3.08
CA LEU A 177 19.56 -1.67 1.66
C LEU A 177 19.71 -0.23 1.17
N LYS A 178 18.78 0.66 1.55
CA LYS A 178 18.85 2.10 1.25
C LYS A 178 20.15 2.71 1.80
N PHE A 179 20.51 2.35 3.03
CA PHE A 179 21.78 2.77 3.65
C PHE A 179 23.00 2.33 2.82
N GLN A 180 23.05 1.06 2.40
CA GLN A 180 24.16 0.54 1.60
C GLN A 180 24.28 1.23 0.23
N ILE A 181 23.15 1.47 -0.44
CA ILE A 181 23.11 2.18 -1.72
C ILE A 181 23.66 3.59 -1.57
N LEU A 182 23.16 4.34 -0.58
CA LEU A 182 23.61 5.71 -0.31
C LEU A 182 25.09 5.78 0.05
N LEU A 183 25.59 4.88 0.91
CA LEU A 183 27.03 4.85 1.22
C LEU A 183 27.88 4.61 -0.02
N LYS A 184 27.46 3.69 -0.90
CA LYS A 184 28.17 3.43 -2.16
C LYS A 184 28.21 4.67 -3.04
N GLU A 185 27.08 5.36 -3.21
CA GLU A 185 27.01 6.61 -3.98
C GLU A 185 27.92 7.69 -3.42
N TYR A 186 27.89 7.91 -2.10
CA TYR A 186 28.73 8.93 -1.47
C TYR A 186 30.21 8.56 -1.49
N LYS A 187 30.56 7.27 -1.39
CA LYS A 187 31.95 6.81 -1.53
C LYS A 187 32.51 7.19 -2.89
N GLU A 188 31.74 7.04 -3.97
CA GLU A 188 32.18 7.45 -5.31
C GLU A 188 32.25 8.99 -5.46
N LYS A 189 31.28 9.74 -4.92
CA LYS A 189 31.34 11.21 -4.90
C LYS A 189 32.58 11.73 -4.16
N VAL A 190 32.86 11.19 -2.97
CA VAL A 190 34.02 11.57 -2.16
C VAL A 190 35.32 11.27 -2.89
N LYS A 191 35.46 10.09 -3.50
CA LYS A 191 36.65 9.75 -4.31
C LYS A 191 36.86 10.73 -5.46
N SER A 192 35.79 11.19 -6.11
CA SER A 192 35.86 12.11 -7.24
C SER A 192 36.23 13.55 -6.86
N ALA A 193 36.18 13.92 -5.58
CA ALA A 193 36.57 15.25 -5.12
C ALA A 193 38.07 15.48 -5.40
N THR A 194 38.37 16.57 -6.10
CA THR A 194 39.72 16.96 -6.55
C THR A 194 40.47 17.78 -5.51
N ASP A 195 39.74 18.53 -4.70
CA ASP A 195 40.27 19.47 -3.71
C ASP A 195 39.40 19.48 -2.44
N VAL A 196 39.88 20.21 -1.43
CA VAL A 196 39.22 20.29 -0.12
C VAL A 196 37.86 21.00 -0.21
N ASP A 197 37.71 21.99 -1.08
CA ASP A 197 36.48 22.78 -1.19
C ASP A 197 35.35 21.94 -1.78
N ALA A 198 35.63 21.19 -2.86
CA ALA A 198 34.70 20.21 -3.44
C ALA A 198 34.29 19.15 -2.40
N LEU A 199 35.23 18.69 -1.58
CA LEU A 199 34.93 17.75 -0.51
C LEU A 199 34.03 18.37 0.57
N GLU A 200 34.25 19.62 0.95
CA GLU A 200 33.41 20.32 1.93
C GLU A 200 32.00 20.61 1.40
N GLU A 201 31.85 20.85 0.10
CA GLU A 201 30.55 20.99 -0.55
C GLU A 201 29.73 19.70 -0.47
N ILE A 202 30.34 18.55 -0.81
CA ILE A 202 29.68 17.23 -0.69
C ILE A 202 29.28 16.98 0.78
N TRP A 203 30.12 17.38 1.74
CA TRP A 203 29.82 17.23 3.16
C TRP A 203 28.59 18.03 3.57
N ARG A 204 28.49 19.29 3.13
CA ARG A 204 27.35 20.16 3.42
C ARG A 204 26.07 19.63 2.77
N ALA A 205 26.14 19.23 1.50
CA ALA A 205 25.02 18.66 0.76
C ALA A 205 24.48 17.35 1.40
N SER A 206 25.36 16.55 2.00
CA SER A 206 24.96 15.30 2.67
C SER A 206 24.29 15.49 4.04
N SER A 207 24.16 16.72 4.56
CA SER A 207 23.67 17.00 5.92
C SER A 207 22.30 16.37 6.23
N PHE A 208 21.35 16.46 5.28
CA PHE A 208 20.03 15.86 5.42
C PHE A 208 20.12 14.32 5.48
N VAL A 209 20.80 13.70 4.52
CA VAL A 209 20.97 12.24 4.46
C VAL A 209 21.66 11.70 5.71
N ARG A 210 22.70 12.39 6.17
CA ARG A 210 23.40 12.08 7.42
C ARG A 210 22.48 12.14 8.63
N LYS A 211 21.49 13.04 8.64
CA LYS A 211 20.50 13.11 9.72
C LYS A 211 19.45 12.00 9.62
N GLU A 212 19.01 11.68 8.42
CA GLU A 212 18.00 10.66 8.17
C GLU A 212 18.51 9.24 8.46
N CYS A 213 19.73 8.90 8.03
CA CYS A 213 20.28 7.54 8.11
C CYS A 213 20.88 7.17 9.49
N GLY A 214 20.83 8.06 10.48
CA GLY A 214 21.27 7.79 11.85
C GLY A 214 22.79 7.83 12.06
N GLN A 215 23.22 7.46 13.27
CA GLN A 215 24.60 7.69 13.74
C GLN A 215 25.64 6.84 13.00
N THR A 216 25.37 5.55 12.78
CA THR A 216 26.31 4.66 12.08
C THR A 216 26.65 5.16 10.68
N PHE A 217 25.66 5.68 9.94
CA PHE A 217 25.90 6.27 8.61
C PHE A 217 26.82 7.49 8.69
N ARG A 218 26.62 8.32 9.72
CA ARG A 218 27.45 9.52 9.93
C ARG A 218 28.89 9.12 10.21
N ASP A 219 29.11 8.12 11.05
CA ASP A 219 30.44 7.66 11.41
C ASP A 219 31.19 7.11 10.19
N ASP A 220 30.52 6.30 9.36
CA ASP A 220 31.07 5.79 8.10
C ASP A 220 31.42 6.92 7.12
N MET A 221 30.51 7.89 6.96
CA MET A 221 30.75 9.08 6.16
C MET A 221 31.92 9.91 6.70
N GLU A 222 32.00 10.15 8.00
CA GLU A 222 33.14 10.86 8.59
C GLU A 222 34.46 10.17 8.30
N GLY A 223 34.49 8.83 8.39
CA GLY A 223 35.66 8.04 8.03
C GLY A 223 36.10 8.26 6.58
N LEU A 224 35.15 8.18 5.64
CA LEU A 224 35.40 8.42 4.21
C LEU A 224 35.97 9.81 3.94
N PHE A 225 35.37 10.85 4.53
CA PHE A 225 35.79 12.24 4.30
C PHE A 225 37.13 12.55 4.96
N LYS A 226 37.38 12.05 6.17
CA LYS A 226 38.67 12.21 6.85
C LYS A 226 39.80 11.57 6.05
N SER A 227 39.60 10.35 5.55
CA SER A 227 40.58 9.66 4.69
C SER A 227 40.86 10.47 3.42
N ARG A 228 39.82 10.88 2.69
CA ARG A 228 39.99 11.62 1.44
C ARG A 228 40.64 12.99 1.62
N LYS A 229 40.27 13.73 2.69
CA LYS A 229 40.89 15.02 3.01
C LYS A 229 42.39 14.89 3.28
N ALA A 230 42.81 13.79 3.90
CA ALA A 230 44.22 13.51 4.13
C ALA A 230 44.98 13.19 2.83
N GLU A 231 44.36 12.42 1.92
CA GLU A 231 44.91 12.12 0.59
C GLU A 231 45.10 13.37 -0.27
N ILE A 232 44.09 14.23 -0.36
CA ILE A 232 44.16 15.48 -1.17
C ILE A 232 45.30 16.37 -0.65
N LYS A 233 45.37 16.58 0.67
CA LYS A 233 46.44 17.40 1.28
C LYS A 233 47.84 16.83 1.10
N SER A 234 47.98 15.50 1.02
CA SER A 234 49.29 14.88 0.76
C SER A 234 49.70 15.05 -0.69
N GLN A 235 48.77 14.96 -1.64
CA GLN A 235 48.98 15.19 -3.07
C GLN A 235 49.39 16.64 -3.37
N GLU A 236 48.73 17.62 -2.76
CA GLU A 236 49.08 19.05 -2.90
C GLU A 236 50.51 19.36 -2.42
N LYS A 237 50.93 18.77 -1.30
CA LYS A 237 52.29 18.94 -0.76
C LYS A 237 53.38 18.37 -1.67
N VAL A 238 53.08 17.30 -2.40
CA VAL A 238 54.01 16.71 -3.37
C VAL A 238 54.11 17.56 -4.63
N ALA A 239 53.01 18.17 -5.08
CA ALA A 239 52.99 19.03 -6.26
C ALA A 239 53.67 20.41 -6.05
N THR A 240 53.89 20.83 -4.79
CA THR A 240 54.50 22.13 -4.45
C THR A 240 56.00 22.02 -4.13
N LYS A 241 56.59 20.83 -4.20
CA LYS A 241 58.04 20.56 -4.05
C LYS A 241 58.68 20.34 -5.41
#